data_AF-A0A452Z4R2-F1
#
_entry.id   AF-A0A452Z4R2-F1
#
_cell.length_a   1.000
_cell.length_b   1.000
_cell.length_c   1.000
_cell.angle_alpha   90.00
_cell.angle_beta   90.00
_cell.angle_gamma   90.00
#
_symmetry.space_group_name_H-M   'P 1'
#
loop_
_entity.id
_entity.type
_entity.pdbx_description
1 polymer ?
#
loop_
_entity_poly.entity_id
_entity_poly.type
_entity_poly.pdbx_seq_one_letter_code
_entity_poly.pdbx_strand_id
1 'polypeptide(L)'
;MQNLYNINVRKVVLMGPPPVGCAPHFLSDYGSLNGECIDYINNVVIEFNYGLRYMSREFIRQYPDPVISYCDTFEGSVDILENRVRYVKWSAKSSHFGGTATRRLSDYH
;
A
#
# COMPACT_ATOMS: atom_id res chain seq x y z
N MET A 1 14.13 -12.78 -5.36
CA MET A 1 14.60 -13.07 -3.98
C MET A 1 15.95 -13.79 -3.97
N GLN A 2 16.13 -14.88 -4.72
CA GLN A 2 17.40 -15.62 -4.78
C GLN A 2 18.61 -14.75 -5.15
N ASN A 3 18.49 -13.87 -6.15
CA ASN A 3 19.59 -12.97 -6.50
C ASN A 3 20.03 -12.07 -5.34
N LEU A 4 19.07 -11.52 -4.57
CA LEU A 4 19.37 -10.70 -3.38
C LEU A 4 20.10 -11.55 -2.32
N TYR A 5 19.66 -12.79 -2.11
CA TYR A 5 20.33 -13.71 -1.21
C TYR A 5 21.76 -14.05 -1.66
N ASN A 6 21.98 -14.29 -2.96
CA ASN A 6 23.29 -14.64 -3.53
C ASN A 6 24.31 -13.50 -3.38
N ILE A 7 23.87 -12.23 -3.41
CA ILE A 7 24.71 -11.06 -3.15
C ILE A 7 24.77 -10.68 -1.66
N ASN A 8 24.43 -11.61 -0.78
CA ASN A 8 24.51 -11.47 0.67
C ASN A 8 23.58 -10.41 1.30
N VAL A 9 22.46 -10.07 0.64
CA VAL A 9 21.38 -9.32 1.29
C VAL A 9 20.66 -10.24 2.26
N ARG A 10 20.53 -9.78 3.51
CA ARG A 10 19.95 -10.55 4.62
C ARG A 10 18.77 -9.86 5.30
N LYS A 11 18.41 -8.65 4.89
CA LYS A 11 17.26 -7.90 5.42
C LYS A 11 16.47 -7.34 4.25
N VAL A 12 15.25 -7.84 4.05
CA VAL A 12 14.38 -7.43 2.93
C VAL A 12 12.96 -7.29 3.43
N VAL A 13 12.31 -6.17 3.10
CA VAL A 13 10.87 -6.01 3.24
C VAL A 13 10.24 -6.16 1.86
N LEU A 14 9.33 -7.11 1.73
CA LEU A 14 8.54 -7.31 0.53
C LEU A 14 7.19 -6.64 0.76
N MET A 15 6.90 -5.61 -0.03
CA MET A 15 5.65 -4.89 0.05
C MET A 15 4.75 -5.32 -1.10
N GLY A 16 3.57 -5.85 -0.78
CA GLY A 16 2.51 -5.99 -1.78
C GLY A 16 2.00 -4.60 -2.19
N PRO A 17 1.62 -4.37 -3.46
CA PRO A 17 1.01 -3.11 -3.87
C PRO A 17 -0.25 -2.74 -3.06
N PRO A 18 -0.49 -1.43 -2.84
CA PRO A 18 -1.74 -0.91 -2.28
C PRO A 18 -2.91 -1.13 -3.26
N PRO A 19 -4.18 -0.82 -2.91
CA PRO A 19 -5.31 -0.93 -3.82
C PRO A 19 -5.21 0.10 -4.96
N VAL A 20 -4.46 -0.24 -6.01
CA VAL A 20 -4.17 0.67 -7.12
C VAL A 20 -5.42 1.03 -7.93
N GLY A 21 -6.49 0.21 -7.87
CA GLY A 21 -7.80 0.55 -8.43
C GLY A 21 -8.43 1.80 -7.80
N CYS A 22 -7.90 2.30 -6.68
CA CYS A 22 -8.30 3.56 -6.06
C CYS A 22 -7.48 4.78 -6.54
N ALA A 23 -6.50 4.60 -7.42
CA ALA A 23 -5.63 5.70 -7.85
C ALA A 23 -6.36 6.64 -8.83
N PRO A 24 -6.15 7.97 -8.78
CA PRO A 24 -6.88 8.94 -9.59
C PRO A 24 -6.86 8.65 -11.11
N HIS A 25 -5.73 8.14 -11.61
CA HIS A 25 -5.59 7.75 -13.01
C HIS A 25 -6.60 6.66 -13.41
N PHE A 26 -6.70 5.59 -12.62
CA PHE A 26 -7.64 4.51 -12.91
C PHE A 26 -9.09 4.93 -12.68
N LEU A 27 -9.37 5.76 -11.68
CA LEU A 27 -10.71 6.32 -11.49
C LEU A 27 -11.15 7.14 -12.72
N SER A 28 -10.25 7.95 -13.28
CA SER A 28 -10.49 8.74 -14.48
C SER A 28 -10.71 7.85 -15.71
N ASP A 29 -9.81 6.91 -15.97
CA ASP A 29 -9.83 6.06 -17.16
C ASP A 29 -11.06 5.13 -17.21
N TYR A 30 -11.51 4.66 -16.04
CA TYR A 30 -12.65 3.76 -15.91
C TYR A 30 -13.97 4.49 -15.66
N GLY A 31 -13.96 5.83 -15.64
CA GLY A 31 -15.16 6.66 -15.51
C GLY A 31 -15.86 6.49 -14.16
N SER A 32 -15.10 6.37 -13.07
CA SER A 32 -15.65 6.27 -11.73
C SER A 32 -16.51 7.49 -11.39
N LEU A 33 -17.72 7.24 -10.88
CA LEU A 33 -18.72 8.30 -10.67
C LEU A 33 -18.61 8.95 -9.30
N ASN A 34 -18.35 8.15 -8.26
CA ASN A 34 -18.31 8.59 -6.86
C ASN A 34 -16.91 8.41 -6.25
N GLY A 35 -15.90 8.13 -7.08
CA GLY A 35 -14.56 7.79 -6.62
C GLY A 35 -14.48 6.39 -6.01
N GLU A 36 -15.44 5.51 -6.33
CA GLU A 36 -15.36 4.09 -6.01
C GLU A 36 -14.16 3.44 -6.69
N CYS A 37 -13.44 2.61 -5.94
CA CYS A 37 -12.27 1.94 -6.49
C CYS A 37 -12.68 0.93 -7.56
N ILE A 38 -11.82 0.72 -8.55
CA ILE A 38 -12.05 -0.23 -9.63
C ILE A 38 -11.74 -1.66 -9.13
N ASP A 39 -12.79 -2.41 -8.76
CA ASP A 39 -12.68 -3.75 -8.16
C ASP A 39 -11.88 -4.73 -8.99
N TYR A 40 -12.06 -4.72 -10.32
CA TYR A 40 -11.31 -5.59 -11.22
C TYR A 40 -9.79 -5.42 -11.04
N ILE A 41 -9.32 -4.18 -10.95
CA ILE A 41 -7.90 -3.87 -10.77
C ILE A 41 -7.43 -4.30 -9.38
N ASN A 42 -8.23 -4.03 -8.35
CA ASN A 42 -7.90 -4.42 -6.98
C ASN A 42 -7.88 -5.94 -6.80
N ASN A 43 -8.74 -6.69 -7.49
CA ASN A 43 -8.73 -8.16 -7.45
C ASN A 43 -7.43 -8.74 -8.03
N VAL A 44 -6.93 -8.19 -9.14
CA VAL A 44 -5.62 -8.58 -9.69
C VAL A 44 -4.50 -8.29 -8.69
N VAL A 45 -4.56 -7.16 -7.98
CA VAL A 45 -3.62 -6.82 -6.91
C VAL A 45 -3.72 -7.82 -5.74
N ILE A 46 -4.92 -8.20 -5.33
CA ILE A 46 -5.15 -9.17 -4.26
C ILE A 46 -4.53 -10.53 -4.62
N GLU A 47 -4.73 -11.01 -5.85
CA GLU A 47 -4.13 -12.25 -6.34
C GLU A 47 -2.60 -12.18 -6.35
N PHE A 48 -2.03 -11.07 -6.81
CA PHE A 48 -0.59 -10.84 -6.77
C PHE A 48 -0.05 -10.86 -5.34
N ASN A 49 -0.72 -10.17 -4.41
CA ASN A 49 -0.34 -10.10 -3.00
C ASN A 49 -0.39 -11.48 -2.33
N TYR A 50 -1.37 -12.30 -2.66
CA TYR A 50 -1.45 -13.69 -2.21
C TYR A 50 -0.23 -14.50 -2.69
N GLY A 51 0.12 -14.40 -3.97
CA GLY A 51 1.30 -15.05 -4.54
C GLY A 51 2.61 -14.57 -3.89
N LEU A 52 2.76 -13.26 -3.70
CA LEU A 52 3.94 -12.67 -3.06
C LEU A 52 4.11 -13.15 -1.61
N ARG A 53 3.02 -13.18 -0.84
CA ARG A 53 3.00 -13.70 0.54
C ARG A 53 3.36 -15.18 0.55
N TYR A 54 2.79 -16.01 -0.32
CA TYR A 54 3.13 -17.42 -0.43
C TYR A 54 4.62 -17.62 -0.73
N MET A 55 5.12 -16.97 -1.78
CA MET A 55 6.53 -17.04 -2.17
C MET A 55 7.47 -16.56 -1.07
N SER A 56 7.11 -15.51 -0.32
CA SER A 56 7.92 -15.05 0.81
C SER A 56 8.01 -16.09 1.92
N ARG A 57 6.91 -16.81 2.22
CA ARG A 57 6.87 -17.85 3.26
C ARG A 57 7.71 -19.06 2.85
N GLU A 58 7.60 -19.47 1.59
CA GLU A 58 8.41 -20.57 1.06
C GLU A 58 9.90 -20.20 1.04
N PHE A 59 10.23 -18.96 0.70
CA PHE A 59 11.62 -18.50 0.73
C PHE A 59 12.20 -18.52 2.15
N ILE A 60 11.44 -18.04 3.15
CA ILE A 60 11.85 -18.08 4.56
C ILE A 60 12.04 -19.53 5.05
N ARG A 61 11.20 -20.47 4.60
CA ARG A 61 11.38 -21.90 4.91
C ARG A 61 12.67 -22.47 4.32
N GLN A 62 13.04 -22.07 3.11
CA GLN A 62 14.23 -22.58 2.41
C GLN A 62 15.53 -21.94 2.92
N TYR A 63 15.47 -20.67 3.33
CA TYR A 63 16.62 -19.90 3.77
C TYR A 63 16.31 -19.24 5.13
N PRO A 64 16.69 -19.88 6.26
CA PRO A 64 16.39 -19.35 7.60
C PRO A 64 17.28 -18.17 8.01
N ASP A 65 18.44 -17.97 7.37
CA ASP A 65 19.38 -16.90 7.70
C ASP A 65 18.90 -15.47 7.36
N PRO A 66 18.27 -15.19 6.21
CA PRO A 66 17.76 -13.86 5.90
C PRO A 66 16.49 -13.50 6.68
N VAL A 67 16.46 -12.28 7.21
CA VAL A 67 15.26 -11.62 7.75
C VAL A 67 14.46 -11.05 6.57
N ILE A 68 13.46 -11.81 6.11
CA ILE A 68 12.47 -11.35 5.15
C ILE A 68 11.16 -11.11 5.87
N SER A 69 10.55 -9.95 5.67
CA SER A 69 9.22 -9.63 6.16
C SER A 69 8.31 -9.25 4.99
N TYR A 70 7.09 -9.76 4.99
CA TYR A 70 6.05 -9.31 4.08
C TYR A 70 5.22 -8.23 4.76
N CYS A 71 5.01 -7.12 4.05
CA CYS A 71 4.20 -6.00 4.50
C CYS A 71 2.97 -5.89 3.59
N ASP A 72 1.80 -6.05 4.20
CA ASP A 72 0.50 -5.94 3.53
C ASP A 72 0.10 -4.46 3.42
N THR A 73 0.64 -3.77 2.42
CA THR A 73 0.28 -2.36 2.22
C THR A 73 -1.12 -2.20 1.64
N PHE A 74 -1.71 -3.27 1.10
CA PHE A 74 -3.09 -3.26 0.62
C PHE A 74 -4.05 -3.09 1.78
N GLU A 75 -3.98 -3.98 2.78
CA GLU A 75 -4.82 -3.90 3.99
C GLU A 75 -4.63 -2.56 4.71
N GLY A 76 -3.37 -2.15 4.91
CA GLY A 76 -3.07 -0.87 5.55
C GLY A 76 -3.63 0.33 4.79
N SER A 77 -3.62 0.30 3.46
CA SER A 77 -4.18 1.37 2.63
C SER A 77 -5.70 1.36 2.62
N VAL A 78 -6.34 0.19 2.61
CA VAL A 78 -7.79 0.06 2.72
C VAL A 78 -8.28 0.66 4.04
N ASP A 79 -7.63 0.35 5.17
CA ASP A 79 -8.00 0.95 6.47
C ASP A 79 -7.83 2.48 6.46
N ILE A 80 -6.80 3.01 5.79
CA ILE A 80 -6.64 4.47 5.63
C ILE A 80 -7.78 5.07 4.81
N LEU A 81 -8.20 4.39 3.73
CA LEU A 81 -9.26 4.86 2.85
C LEU A 81 -10.63 4.84 3.55
N GLU A 82 -10.95 3.75 4.24
CA GLU A 82 -12.21 3.56 4.96
C GLU A 82 -12.29 4.43 6.23
N ASN A 83 -11.15 4.62 6.91
CA ASN A 83 -11.08 5.33 8.17
C ASN A 83 -10.39 6.71 8.05
N ARG A 84 -10.50 7.34 6.88
CA ARG A 84 -9.79 8.58 6.50
C ARG A 84 -9.86 9.68 7.56
N VAL A 85 -11.02 9.89 8.19
CA VAL A 85 -11.20 10.95 9.21
C VAL A 85 -10.26 10.75 10.40
N ARG A 86 -10.07 9.50 10.83
CA ARG A 86 -9.15 9.14 11.91
C ARG A 86 -7.71 9.48 11.54
N TYR A 87 -7.28 9.11 10.34
CA TYR A 87 -5.92 9.30 9.87
C TYR A 87 -5.59 10.75 9.52
N VAL A 88 -6.54 11.49 8.95
CA VAL A 88 -6.40 12.94 8.73
C VAL A 88 -6.27 13.67 10.08
N LYS A 89 -7.10 13.31 11.08
CA LYS A 89 -6.97 13.87 12.43
C LYS A 89 -5.64 13.50 13.08
N TRP A 90 -5.16 12.27 12.88
CA TRP A 90 -3.85 11.85 13.38
C TRP A 90 -2.73 12.63 12.69
N SER A 91 -2.76 12.75 11.36
CA SER A 91 -1.81 13.55 10.58
C SER A 91 -1.81 15.02 11.01
N ALA A 92 -2.99 15.62 11.23
CA ALA A 92 -3.15 16.98 11.74
C ALA A 92 -2.61 17.16 13.17
N LYS A 93 -2.70 16.11 14.01
CA LYS A 93 -2.10 16.11 15.35
C LYS A 93 -0.59 15.92 15.31
N SER A 94 -0.08 15.09 14.39
CA SER A 94 1.35 14.85 14.21
C SER A 94 2.07 16.05 13.59
N SER A 95 1.38 16.83 12.75
CA SER A 95 1.87 18.07 12.15
C SER A 95 1.91 19.26 13.13
N HIS A 96 1.55 19.06 14.41
CA HIS A 96 1.89 20.02 15.47
C HIS A 96 3.40 20.11 15.75
N PHE A 97 4.20 19.18 15.19
CA PHE A 97 5.64 19.36 14.97
C PHE A 97 5.91 19.81 13.52
N GLY A 98 5.71 21.10 13.25
CA GLY A 98 6.32 21.82 12.13
C GLY A 98 5.56 21.82 10.79
N GLY A 99 4.98 22.98 10.46
CA GLY A 99 4.75 23.41 9.07
C GLY A 99 3.32 23.32 8.56
N THR A 100 2.64 24.46 8.57
CA THR A 100 1.34 24.74 7.94
C THR A 100 1.33 24.41 6.43
N ALA A 101 0.43 23.51 6.01
CA ALA A 101 -0.08 23.46 4.63
C ALA A 101 -1.42 22.70 4.54
N THR A 102 -2.46 23.18 5.21
CA THR A 102 -3.85 22.82 4.88
C THR A 102 -4.33 23.74 3.76
N ARG A 103 -4.16 23.35 2.49
CA ARG A 103 -5.03 23.87 1.43
C ARG A 103 -6.35 23.11 1.50
N ARG A 104 -7.42 23.85 1.81
CA ARG A 104 -8.79 23.34 1.83
C ARG A 104 -9.27 23.33 0.37
N LEU A 105 -9.89 22.25 -0.09
CA LEU A 105 -10.48 22.15 -1.45
C LEU A 105 -11.65 23.13 -1.70
N SER A 106 -11.97 24.03 -0.76
CA SER A 106 -12.96 25.10 -0.93
C SER A 106 -12.43 26.33 -1.66
N ASP A 107 -11.13 26.42 -1.94
CA ASP A 107 -10.51 27.61 -2.54
C ASP A 107 -10.52 27.57 -4.09
N TYR A 108 -11.37 26.74 -4.69
CA TYR A 108 -11.52 26.56 -6.15
C TYR A 108 -12.90 26.94 -6.70
N HIS A 109 -13.65 27.79 -6.00
CA HIS A 109 -14.85 28.46 -6.52
C HIS A 109 -14.93 29.91 -6.05
#